data_AF-A0A847VJ19-F1
#
_entry.id   AF-A0A847VJ19-F1
#
_cell.length_a   1.000
_cell.length_b   1.000
_cell.length_c   1.000
_cell.angle_alpha   90.00
_cell.angle_beta   90.00
_cell.angle_gamma   90.00
#
_symmetry.space_group_name_H-M   'P 1'
#
loop_
_entity.id
_entity.type
_entity.pdbx_description
1 polymer ?
#
loop_
_entity_poly.entity_id
_entity_poly.type
_entity_poly.pdbx_seq_one_letter_code
_entity_poly.pdbx_strand_id
1 'polypeptide(L)'
;MSALICGSVAYDTVMVFEGRFKDHILADRIHLLNVSFLVPGMRRNFGGCAGNIAYNLKLLGGEGHAMAVVGSSLGGFYAMVLAERLGCPAVLLNPAVEPARDLAAYVGELRAYHDASVTLQWLPEALDELRALAPARITRPERCFAVIAKGDELLDWREMAAHCAGAQILLLEGSDHALSDFAQHLPAVLRFLRLGDREPVKT
;
A
#
# COMPACT_ATOMS: atom_id res chain seq x y z
N MET A 1 17.18 -3.84 -11.09
CA MET A 1 16.60 -2.91 -10.11
C MET A 1 15.08 -2.92 -10.28
N SER A 2 14.34 -3.21 -9.22
CA SER A 2 12.86 -3.25 -9.22
C SER A 2 12.29 -1.91 -8.77
N ALA A 3 11.19 -1.46 -9.39
CA ALA A 3 10.46 -0.27 -8.97
C ALA A 3 8.96 -0.55 -8.82
N LEU A 4 8.40 -0.13 -7.69
CA LEU A 4 6.96 -0.07 -7.46
C LEU A 4 6.42 1.20 -8.10
N ILE A 5 5.50 1.03 -9.04
CA ILE A 5 4.92 2.15 -9.78
C ILE A 5 3.53 2.44 -9.23
N CYS A 6 3.43 3.57 -8.53
CA CYS A 6 2.15 4.15 -8.11
C CYS A 6 1.68 5.14 -9.18
N GLY A 7 0.45 4.96 -9.67
CA GLY A 7 -0.13 5.80 -10.71
C GLY A 7 -1.40 5.18 -11.28
N SER A 8 -2.06 5.90 -12.19
CA SER A 8 -3.28 5.40 -12.82
C SER A 8 -3.00 4.15 -13.66
N VAL A 9 -3.94 3.21 -13.65
CA VAL A 9 -3.93 2.03 -14.56
C VAL A 9 -4.98 2.19 -15.66
N ALA A 10 -6.10 2.84 -15.33
CA ALA A 10 -7.25 2.96 -16.23
C ALA A 10 -7.09 4.05 -17.30
N TYR A 11 -6.52 5.20 -16.94
CA TYR A 11 -6.47 6.37 -17.81
C TYR A 11 -5.18 7.16 -17.67
N ASP A 12 -4.58 7.52 -18.80
CA ASP A 12 -3.47 8.45 -18.85
C ASP A 12 -3.99 9.82 -19.30
N THR A 13 -3.62 10.85 -18.54
CA THR A 13 -3.97 12.23 -18.83
C THR A 13 -2.75 12.92 -19.40
N VAL A 14 -2.72 13.01 -20.73
CA VAL A 14 -1.62 13.65 -21.45
C VAL A 14 -1.99 15.12 -21.65
N MET A 15 -1.18 15.99 -21.07
CA MET A 15 -1.29 17.44 -21.28
C MET A 15 -0.32 17.85 -22.39
N VAL A 16 -0.80 18.66 -23.33
CA VAL A 16 0.03 19.18 -24.41
C VAL A 16 0.61 20.52 -23.96
N PHE A 17 1.93 20.61 -23.93
CA PHE A 17 2.65 21.87 -23.75
C PHE A 17 3.22 22.29 -25.11
N GLU A 18 2.82 23.45 -25.62
CA GLU A 18 3.21 23.97 -26.94
C GLU A 18 4.59 24.64 -26.91
N GLY A 19 5.61 23.91 -26.48
CA GLY A 19 6.99 24.42 -26.37
C GLY A 19 7.98 23.34 -25.95
N ARG A 20 9.27 23.69 -25.83
CA ARG A 20 10.29 22.77 -25.29
C ARG A 20 10.70 23.28 -23.92
N PHE A 21 10.82 22.38 -22.94
CA PHE A 21 11.27 22.74 -21.59
C PHE A 21 12.58 23.53 -21.57
N LYS A 22 13.53 23.22 -22.46
CA LYS A 22 14.81 23.93 -22.56
C LYS A 22 14.68 25.42 -22.85
N ASP A 23 13.58 25.84 -23.49
CA ASP A 23 13.35 27.24 -23.84
C ASP A 23 12.78 28.04 -22.65
N HIS A 24 12.40 27.35 -21.56
CA HIS A 24 11.80 27.92 -20.36
C HIS A 24 12.60 27.63 -19.08
N ILE A 25 13.66 26.83 -19.16
CA ILE A 25 14.54 26.49 -18.02
C ILE A 25 15.85 27.25 -18.17
N LEU A 26 16.16 28.10 -17.19
CA LEU A 26 17.45 28.76 -17.07
C LEU A 26 18.45 27.80 -16.41
N ALA A 27 19.39 27.29 -17.21
CA ALA A 27 20.34 26.25 -16.79
C ALA A 27 21.21 26.66 -15.57
N ASP A 28 21.49 27.95 -15.43
CA ASP A 28 22.25 28.53 -14.31
C ASP A 28 21.43 28.71 -13.02
N ARG A 29 20.10 28.56 -13.09
CA ARG A 29 19.18 28.79 -11.96
C ARG A 29 18.32 27.58 -11.58
N ILE A 30 18.76 26.36 -11.92
CA ILE A 30 18.03 25.11 -11.63
C ILE A 30 17.69 24.96 -10.13
N HIS A 31 18.56 25.45 -9.23
CA HIS A 31 18.36 25.42 -7.78
C HIS A 31 17.19 26.29 -7.27
N LEU A 32 16.58 27.11 -8.12
CA LEU A 32 15.45 28.01 -7.81
C LEU A 32 14.32 27.89 -8.85
N LEU A 33 14.14 26.72 -9.45
CA LEU A 33 13.15 26.52 -10.50
C LEU A 33 11.71 26.54 -9.96
N ASN A 34 10.92 27.55 -10.36
CA ASN A 34 9.47 27.58 -10.18
C ASN A 34 8.82 27.73 -11.56
N VAL A 35 8.04 26.75 -11.98
CA VAL A 35 7.42 26.71 -13.32
C VAL A 35 5.93 26.47 -13.21
N SER A 36 5.17 27.24 -14.00
CA SER A 36 3.75 27.04 -14.23
C SER A 36 3.53 27.11 -15.74
N PHE A 37 2.91 26.07 -16.30
CA PHE A 37 2.71 25.94 -17.74
C PHE A 37 1.23 26.04 -18.07
N LEU A 38 0.90 26.89 -19.04
CA LEU A 38 -0.42 26.86 -19.67
C LEU A 38 -0.46 25.68 -20.64
N VAL A 39 -1.40 24.77 -20.41
CA VAL A 39 -1.62 23.59 -21.25
C VAL A 39 -2.92 23.76 -22.04
N PRO A 40 -2.87 24.09 -23.35
CA PRO A 40 -4.08 24.39 -24.13
C PRO A 40 -4.96 23.16 -24.40
N GLY A 41 -4.44 21.95 -24.19
CA GLY A 41 -5.17 20.72 -24.43
C GLY A 41 -4.83 19.62 -23.43
N MET A 42 -5.87 18.92 -22.98
CA MET A 42 -5.79 17.72 -22.16
C MET A 42 -6.47 16.58 -22.90
N ARG A 43 -5.75 15.47 -23.10
CA ARG A 43 -6.30 14.24 -23.68
C ARG A 43 -6.28 13.13 -22.64
N ARG A 44 -7.39 12.41 -22.51
CA ARG A 44 -7.51 11.24 -21.65
C ARG A 44 -7.58 10.00 -22.52
N ASN A 45 -6.55 9.16 -22.46
CA ASN A 45 -6.49 7.91 -23.21
C ASN A 45 -6.72 6.73 -22.26
N PHE A 46 -7.19 5.61 -22.81
CA PHE A 46 -7.20 4.35 -22.09
C PHE A 46 -5.78 3.79 -21.98
N GLY A 47 -5.45 3.25 -20.81
CA GLY A 47 -4.10 2.82 -20.44
C GLY A 47 -3.41 3.90 -19.61
N GLY A 48 -3.15 3.62 -18.33
CA GLY A 48 -2.66 4.60 -17.36
C GLY A 48 -1.15 4.64 -17.16
N CYS A 49 -0.68 5.70 -16.50
CA CYS A 49 0.74 6.01 -16.31
C CYS A 49 1.51 4.86 -15.63
N ALA A 50 0.89 4.16 -14.67
CA ALA A 50 1.56 3.08 -13.96
C ALA A 50 1.89 1.88 -14.86
N GLY A 51 0.96 1.52 -15.75
CA GLY A 51 1.17 0.47 -16.74
C GLY A 51 2.26 0.86 -17.74
N ASN A 52 2.21 2.10 -18.24
CA ASN A 52 3.20 2.62 -19.19
C ASN A 52 4.60 2.68 -18.58
N ILE A 53 4.75 3.17 -17.36
CA ILE A 53 6.05 3.23 -16.68
C ILE A 53 6.55 1.81 -16.38
N ALA A 54 5.68 0.91 -15.90
CA ALA A 54 6.07 -0.47 -15.62
C ALA A 54 6.53 -1.21 -16.90
N TYR A 55 5.80 -1.03 -18.00
CA TYR A 55 6.12 -1.60 -19.30
C TYR A 55 7.41 -1.03 -19.89
N ASN A 56 7.59 0.29 -19.88
CA ASN A 56 8.83 0.92 -20.38
C ASN A 56 10.04 0.56 -19.52
N LEU A 57 9.88 0.49 -18.20
CA LEU A 57 10.94 0.04 -17.31
C LEU A 57 11.34 -1.40 -17.62
N LYS A 58 10.38 -2.25 -17.98
CA LYS A 58 10.63 -3.62 -18.44
C LYS A 58 11.44 -3.65 -19.74
N LEU A 59 11.11 -2.80 -20.72
CA LEU A 59 11.87 -2.69 -21.98
C LEU A 59 13.31 -2.19 -21.78
N LEU A 60 13.54 -1.37 -20.75
CA LEU A 60 14.87 -0.86 -20.38
C LEU A 60 15.70 -1.86 -19.54
N GLY A 61 15.22 -3.09 -19.36
CA GLY A 61 15.91 -4.14 -18.58
C GLY A 61 15.68 -4.08 -17.07
N GLY A 62 14.76 -3.22 -16.60
CA GLY A 62 14.29 -3.19 -15.22
C GLY A 62 13.06 -4.07 -14.99
N GLU A 63 12.54 -4.07 -13.76
CA GLU A 63 11.26 -4.72 -13.43
C GLU A 63 10.32 -3.69 -12.81
N GLY A 64 9.27 -3.31 -13.54
CA GLY A 64 8.23 -2.42 -13.06
C GLY A 64 7.03 -3.21 -12.58
N HIS A 65 6.63 -3.01 -11.33
CA HIS A 65 5.45 -3.63 -10.75
C HIS A 65 4.39 -2.57 -10.54
N ALA A 66 3.20 -2.80 -11.11
CA ALA A 66 2.02 -2.05 -10.71
C ALA A 66 1.81 -2.25 -9.20
N MET A 67 1.47 -1.16 -8.52
CA MET A 67 1.25 -1.01 -7.07
C MET A 67 0.90 -2.27 -6.27
N ALA A 68 1.46 -2.36 -5.07
CA ALA A 68 1.00 -3.23 -4.00
C ALA A 68 0.78 -2.40 -2.73
N VAL A 69 -0.03 -2.89 -1.81
CA VAL A 69 -0.26 -2.27 -0.50
C VAL A 69 0.32 -3.13 0.61
N VAL A 70 0.92 -2.50 1.60
CA VAL A 70 1.44 -3.16 2.81
C VAL A 70 0.88 -2.42 4.00
N GLY A 71 0.31 -3.15 4.97
CA GLY A 71 -0.30 -2.55 6.13
C GLY A 71 -0.13 -3.41 7.37
N SER A 72 0.12 -2.76 8.51
CA SER A 72 0.21 -3.41 9.82
C SER A 72 -0.97 -3.03 10.71
N SER A 73 -1.50 -3.96 11.51
CA SER A 73 -2.59 -3.70 12.46
C SER A 73 -3.82 -3.09 11.75
N LEU A 74 -4.30 -1.92 12.18
CA LEU A 74 -5.34 -1.15 11.48
C LEU A 74 -4.96 -0.80 10.03
N GLY A 75 -3.67 -0.56 9.75
CA GLY A 75 -3.17 -0.42 8.39
C GLY A 75 -3.36 -1.68 7.55
N GLY A 76 -3.30 -2.87 8.16
CA GLY A 76 -3.61 -4.15 7.51
C GLY A 76 -5.08 -4.23 7.07
N PHE A 77 -6.01 -3.75 7.91
CA PHE A 77 -7.41 -3.59 7.53
C PHE A 77 -7.57 -2.69 6.30
N TYR A 78 -6.96 -1.50 6.30
CA TYR A 78 -7.03 -0.60 5.16
C TYR A 78 -6.36 -1.18 3.90
N ALA A 79 -5.24 -1.90 4.06
CA ALA A 79 -4.59 -2.59 2.95
C ALA A 79 -5.51 -3.64 2.32
N MET A 80 -6.27 -4.41 3.10
CA MET A 80 -7.29 -5.32 2.56
C MET A 80 -8.37 -4.57 1.78
N VAL A 81 -8.94 -3.50 2.35
CA VAL A 81 -9.96 -2.68 1.68
C VAL A 81 -9.46 -2.13 0.34
N LEU A 82 -8.23 -1.61 0.32
CA LEU A 82 -7.62 -1.08 -0.90
C LEU A 82 -7.34 -2.19 -1.92
N ALA A 83 -6.87 -3.35 -1.49
CA ALA A 83 -6.60 -4.47 -2.37
C ALA A 83 -7.85 -5.03 -3.04
N GLU A 84 -8.97 -5.12 -2.30
CA GLU A 84 -10.27 -5.51 -2.86
C GLU A 84 -10.78 -4.48 -3.88
N ARG A 85 -10.65 -3.18 -3.57
CA ARG A 85 -11.12 -2.10 -4.46
C ARG A 85 -10.25 -1.92 -5.71
N LEU A 86 -8.93 -2.08 -5.56
CA LEU A 86 -7.94 -1.75 -6.60
C LEU A 86 -7.43 -2.99 -7.33
N GLY A 87 -7.70 -4.17 -6.80
CA GLY A 87 -7.29 -5.45 -7.36
C GLY A 87 -5.78 -5.69 -7.34
N CYS A 88 -5.04 -5.04 -6.45
CA CYS A 88 -3.59 -5.16 -6.31
C CYS A 88 -3.17 -6.20 -5.27
N PRO A 89 -1.90 -6.65 -5.27
CA PRO A 89 -1.36 -7.47 -4.19
C PRO A 89 -1.35 -6.74 -2.85
N ALA A 90 -1.60 -7.47 -1.77
CA ALA A 90 -1.58 -6.97 -0.40
C ALA A 90 -0.66 -7.80 0.51
N VAL A 91 0.10 -7.11 1.35
CA VAL A 91 0.82 -7.72 2.46
C VAL A 91 0.20 -7.22 3.76
N LEU A 92 -0.26 -8.16 4.58
CA LEU A 92 -1.01 -7.93 5.80
C LEU A 92 -0.14 -8.35 6.99
N LEU A 93 0.22 -7.41 7.86
CA LEU A 93 1.07 -7.65 9.01
C LEU A 93 0.20 -7.55 10.27
N ASN A 94 0.00 -8.65 11.01
CA ASN A 94 -0.91 -8.72 12.15
C ASN A 94 -2.22 -7.91 11.93
N PRO A 95 -2.98 -8.18 10.85
CA PRO A 95 -4.05 -7.28 10.43
C PRO A 95 -5.20 -7.25 11.43
N ALA A 96 -5.72 -6.05 11.70
CA ALA A 96 -7.00 -5.91 12.39
C ALA A 96 -8.12 -6.48 11.52
N VAL A 97 -8.97 -7.33 12.10
CA VAL A 97 -10.08 -7.97 11.39
C VAL A 97 -11.37 -7.18 11.57
N GLU A 98 -11.74 -6.86 12.82
CA GLU A 98 -12.93 -6.08 13.15
C GLU A 98 -12.58 -4.81 13.94
N PRO A 99 -11.90 -3.83 13.31
CA PRO A 99 -11.41 -2.65 14.01
C PRO A 99 -12.53 -1.79 14.62
N ALA A 100 -13.75 -1.79 14.05
CA ALA A 100 -14.88 -1.07 14.65
C ALA A 100 -15.35 -1.68 15.98
N ARG A 101 -15.17 -3.00 16.16
CA ARG A 101 -15.44 -3.68 17.44
C ARG A 101 -14.32 -3.37 18.43
N ASP A 102 -13.08 -3.56 17.98
CA ASP A 102 -11.91 -3.49 18.85
C ASP A 102 -11.60 -2.05 19.29
N LEU A 103 -11.89 -1.05 18.45
CA LEU A 103 -11.69 0.38 18.75
C LEU A 103 -12.88 1.04 19.46
N ALA A 104 -13.99 0.33 19.68
CA ALA A 104 -15.18 0.90 20.30
C ALA A 104 -14.93 1.38 21.74
N ALA A 105 -14.08 0.67 22.48
CA ALA A 105 -13.73 1.01 23.86
C ALA A 105 -12.90 2.31 23.99
N TYR A 106 -12.33 2.79 22.88
CA TYR A 106 -11.46 3.98 22.86
C TYR A 106 -12.23 5.25 22.45
N VAL A 107 -13.56 5.17 22.27
CA VAL A 107 -14.38 6.33 21.92
C VAL A 107 -14.32 7.36 23.04
N GLY A 108 -14.01 8.61 22.68
CA GLY A 108 -13.81 9.70 23.61
C GLY A 108 -12.48 10.43 23.38
N GLU A 109 -12.02 11.08 24.44
CA GLU A 109 -10.79 11.86 24.42
C GLU A 109 -9.57 10.93 24.56
N LEU A 110 -8.66 11.00 23.60
CA LEU A 110 -7.40 10.25 23.58
C LEU A 110 -6.22 11.23 23.57
N ARG A 111 -5.07 10.78 24.09
CA ARG A 111 -3.79 11.50 23.92
C ARG A 111 -3.00 10.84 22.81
N ALA A 112 -2.42 11.64 21.92
CA ALA A 112 -1.57 11.11 20.87
C ALA A 112 -0.35 10.41 21.48
N TYR A 113 -0.05 9.21 21.00
CA TYR A 113 1.08 8.43 21.49
C TYR A 113 2.43 9.17 21.32
N HIS A 114 2.61 9.88 20.20
CA HIS A 114 3.85 10.59 19.89
C HIS A 114 4.00 11.95 20.59
N ASP A 115 2.90 12.51 21.10
CA ASP A 115 2.89 13.78 21.80
C ASP A 115 1.70 13.82 22.76
N ALA A 116 1.97 13.60 24.04
CA ALA A 116 0.94 13.57 25.08
C ALA A 116 0.24 14.93 25.30
N SER A 117 0.77 16.03 24.74
CA SER A 117 0.12 17.35 24.76
C SER A 117 -0.98 17.47 23.70
N VAL A 118 -0.95 16.61 22.68
CA VAL A 118 -1.97 16.56 21.64
C VAL A 118 -3.12 15.68 22.09
N THR A 119 -4.28 16.29 22.20
CA THR A 119 -5.54 15.60 22.45
C THR A 119 -6.23 15.33 21.11
N LEU A 120 -6.71 14.09 20.94
CA LEU A 120 -7.49 13.63 19.81
C LEU A 120 -8.89 13.22 20.30
N GLN A 121 -9.90 13.47 19.47
CA GLN A 121 -11.26 13.00 19.75
C GLN A 121 -11.55 11.79 18.85
N TRP A 122 -11.71 10.60 19.44
CA TRP A 122 -12.23 9.45 18.72
C TRP A 122 -13.74 9.43 18.82
N LEU A 123 -14.39 9.76 17.70
CA LEU A 123 -15.83 9.96 17.62
C LEU A 123 -16.56 8.63 17.36
N PRO A 124 -17.77 8.43 17.93
CA PRO A 124 -18.60 7.25 17.61
C PRO A 124 -18.80 7.04 16.11
N GLU A 125 -18.95 8.13 15.34
CA GLU A 125 -19.17 8.12 13.89
C GLU A 125 -17.99 7.49 13.13
N ALA A 126 -16.77 7.56 13.68
CA ALA A 126 -15.60 6.93 13.08
C ALA A 126 -15.69 5.39 13.10
N LEU A 127 -16.43 4.82 14.06
CA LEU A 127 -16.75 3.39 14.05
C LEU A 127 -17.66 3.02 12.89
N ASP A 128 -18.61 3.89 12.55
CA ASP A 128 -19.52 3.68 11.41
C ASP A 128 -18.78 3.79 10.08
N GLU A 129 -17.80 4.71 9.99
CA GLU A 129 -16.90 4.78 8.83
C GLU A 129 -16.09 3.49 8.67
N LEU A 130 -15.53 2.94 9.76
CA LEU A 130 -14.82 1.66 9.72
C LEU A 130 -15.75 0.51 9.28
N ARG A 131 -16.99 0.45 9.78
CA ARG A 131 -17.99 -0.53 9.34
C ARG A 131 -18.36 -0.38 7.87
N ALA A 132 -18.46 0.85 7.37
CA ALA A 132 -18.75 1.13 5.97
C ALA A 132 -17.57 0.75 5.04
N LEU A 133 -16.35 0.76 5.56
CA LEU A 133 -15.15 0.31 4.85
C LEU A 133 -14.96 -1.20 4.89
N ALA A 134 -15.46 -1.88 5.93
CA ALA A 134 -15.20 -3.28 6.22
C ALA A 134 -15.28 -4.14 4.95
N PRO A 135 -14.19 -4.79 4.53
CA PRO A 135 -14.22 -5.58 3.32
C PRO A 135 -15.10 -6.81 3.57
N ALA A 136 -16.03 -7.07 2.66
CA ALA A 136 -16.87 -8.26 2.69
C ALA A 136 -16.04 -9.49 2.25
N ARG A 137 -15.21 -10.02 3.16
CA ARG A 137 -14.29 -11.14 2.95
C ARG A 137 -13.21 -10.85 1.89
N ILE A 138 -12.05 -11.50 2.02
CA ILE A 138 -11.06 -11.52 0.95
C ILE A 138 -11.64 -12.34 -0.21
N THR A 139 -11.87 -11.71 -1.35
CA THR A 139 -12.49 -12.37 -2.51
C THR A 139 -11.48 -13.08 -3.40
N ARG A 140 -10.23 -12.59 -3.38
CA ARG A 140 -9.09 -13.11 -4.16
C ARG A 140 -7.90 -13.40 -3.27
N PRO A 141 -7.95 -14.48 -2.48
CA PRO A 141 -6.93 -14.78 -1.48
C PRO A 141 -5.52 -14.94 -2.07
N GLU A 142 -5.40 -15.36 -3.33
CA GLU A 142 -4.12 -15.48 -4.03
C GLU A 142 -3.36 -14.16 -4.20
N ARG A 143 -4.03 -13.01 -3.97
CA ARG A 143 -3.41 -11.67 -3.99
C ARG A 143 -2.93 -11.21 -2.61
N CYS A 144 -3.17 -11.98 -1.56
CA CYS A 144 -2.84 -11.60 -0.20
C CYS A 144 -1.71 -12.47 0.36
N PHE A 145 -0.80 -11.83 1.10
CA PHE A 145 0.17 -12.49 1.95
C PHE A 145 0.06 -11.95 3.36
N ALA A 146 -0.25 -12.80 4.32
CA ALA A 146 -0.35 -12.43 5.73
C ALA A 146 0.86 -12.91 6.51
N VAL A 147 1.46 -12.03 7.31
CA VAL A 147 2.42 -12.38 8.36
C VAL A 147 1.71 -12.19 9.69
N ILE A 148 1.53 -13.28 10.43
CA ILE A 148 0.71 -13.30 11.65
C ILE A 148 1.56 -13.86 12.79
N ALA A 149 1.70 -13.10 13.87
CA ALA A 149 2.37 -13.52 15.09
C ALA A 149 1.38 -14.18 16.06
N LYS A 150 1.67 -15.40 16.52
CA LYS A 150 0.90 -16.01 17.62
C LYS A 150 1.11 -15.32 18.97
N GLY A 151 2.23 -14.60 19.11
CA GLY A 151 2.55 -13.81 20.29
C GLY A 151 1.97 -12.40 20.31
N ASP A 152 1.16 -12.03 19.30
CA ASP A 152 0.42 -10.76 19.29
C ASP A 152 -0.45 -10.64 20.55
N GLU A 153 -0.18 -9.60 21.33
CA GLU A 153 -0.80 -9.33 22.62
C GLU A 153 -2.07 -8.46 22.51
N LEU A 154 -2.35 -7.88 21.34
CA LEU A 154 -3.47 -6.97 21.12
C LEU A 154 -4.61 -7.60 20.31
N LEU A 155 -4.29 -8.46 19.34
CA LEU A 155 -5.24 -9.01 18.39
C LEU A 155 -5.17 -10.54 18.35
N ASP A 156 -6.31 -11.23 18.23
CA ASP A 156 -6.34 -12.70 18.19
C ASP A 156 -5.85 -13.22 16.83
N TRP A 157 -4.67 -13.83 16.83
CA TRP A 157 -4.07 -14.46 15.65
C TRP A 157 -4.98 -15.50 14.97
N ARG A 158 -5.87 -16.16 15.73
CA ARG A 158 -6.82 -17.14 15.16
C ARG A 158 -7.86 -16.45 14.30
N GLU A 159 -8.36 -15.30 14.74
CA GLU A 159 -9.29 -14.47 13.98
C GLU A 159 -8.61 -13.96 12.71
N MET A 160 -7.37 -13.47 12.82
CA MET A 160 -6.58 -13.04 11.66
C MET A 160 -6.40 -14.17 10.64
N ALA A 161 -5.97 -15.35 11.10
CA ALA A 161 -5.71 -16.50 10.24
C ALA A 161 -6.99 -17.02 9.58
N ALA A 162 -8.11 -17.03 10.30
CA ALA A 162 -9.42 -17.39 9.76
C ALA A 162 -9.90 -16.37 8.72
N HIS A 163 -9.69 -15.08 8.96
CA HIS A 163 -10.04 -14.03 8.01
C HIS A 163 -9.19 -14.09 6.74
N CYS A 164 -7.91 -14.43 6.88
CA CYS A 164 -6.96 -14.60 5.78
C CYS A 164 -7.02 -16.00 5.13
N ALA A 165 -8.03 -16.82 5.42
CA ALA A 165 -8.09 -18.19 4.94
C ALA A 165 -8.01 -18.27 3.41
N GLY A 166 -7.13 -19.16 2.93
CA GLY A 166 -6.84 -19.35 1.50
C GLY A 166 -5.74 -18.43 0.96
N ALA A 167 -5.39 -17.35 1.64
CA ALA A 167 -4.24 -16.52 1.30
C ALA A 167 -2.93 -17.25 1.65
N GLN A 168 -1.80 -16.72 1.16
CA GLN A 168 -0.52 -17.17 1.67
C GLN A 168 -0.36 -16.65 3.10
N ILE A 169 -0.09 -17.53 4.07
CA ILE A 169 0.08 -17.16 5.48
C ILE A 169 1.44 -17.62 5.96
N LEU A 170 2.23 -16.70 6.51
CA LEU A 170 3.39 -16.97 7.35
C LEU A 170 2.96 -16.79 8.80
N LEU A 171 2.72 -17.91 9.49
CA LEU A 171 2.34 -17.92 10.89
C LEU A 171 3.60 -18.07 11.75
N LEU A 172 3.89 -17.09 12.59
CA LEU A 172 5.05 -17.05 13.48
C LEU A 172 4.68 -17.63 14.84
N GLU A 173 5.51 -18.54 15.37
CA GLU A 173 5.26 -19.15 16.68
C GLU A 173 5.42 -18.16 17.86
N GLY A 174 6.18 -17.07 17.67
CA GLY A 174 6.40 -16.00 18.65
C GLY A 174 6.16 -14.61 18.05
N SER A 175 7.07 -13.67 18.32
CA SER A 175 6.96 -12.23 18.02
C SER A 175 5.89 -11.51 18.85
N ASP A 176 5.69 -10.23 18.60
CA ASP A 176 4.72 -9.33 19.22
C ASP A 176 3.79 -8.69 18.18
N HIS A 177 2.84 -7.87 18.64
CA HIS A 177 1.92 -7.12 17.78
C HIS A 177 2.65 -6.23 16.76
N ALA A 178 3.75 -5.60 17.17
CA ALA A 178 4.52 -4.68 16.35
C ALA A 178 5.35 -5.39 15.26
N LEU A 179 5.49 -6.72 15.33
CA LEU A 179 6.47 -7.49 14.57
C LEU A 179 7.88 -6.88 14.74
N SER A 180 8.36 -6.77 15.98
CA SER A 180 9.70 -6.24 16.28
C SER A 180 10.84 -6.97 15.55
N ASP A 181 10.59 -8.20 15.09
CA ASP A 181 11.52 -9.02 14.30
C ASP A 181 11.28 -8.95 12.78
N PHE A 182 10.48 -7.99 12.28
CA PHE A 182 10.05 -7.88 10.87
C PHE A 182 11.18 -7.98 9.84
N ALA A 183 12.39 -7.50 10.18
CA ALA A 183 13.56 -7.61 9.30
C ALA A 183 13.87 -9.06 8.89
N GLN A 184 13.56 -10.04 9.73
CA GLN A 184 13.73 -11.47 9.45
C GLN A 184 12.71 -11.98 8.41
N HIS A 185 11.54 -11.34 8.34
CA HIS A 185 10.41 -11.74 7.49
C HIS A 185 10.35 -10.96 6.16
N LEU A 186 11.09 -9.84 6.06
CA LEU A 186 11.18 -9.01 4.86
C LEU A 186 11.52 -9.79 3.58
N PRO A 187 12.43 -10.78 3.56
CA PRO A 187 12.70 -11.57 2.35
C PRO A 187 11.47 -12.33 1.83
N ALA A 188 10.57 -12.79 2.70
CA ALA A 188 9.33 -13.45 2.29
C ALA A 188 8.36 -12.45 1.65
N VAL A 189 8.24 -11.27 2.25
CA VAL A 189 7.44 -10.15 1.73
C VAL A 189 7.92 -9.73 0.34
N LEU A 190 9.23 -9.51 0.17
CA LEU A 190 9.82 -9.13 -1.13
C LEU A 190 9.62 -10.21 -2.19
N ARG A 191 9.73 -11.49 -1.82
CA ARG A 191 9.49 -12.61 -2.73
C ARG A 191 8.04 -12.66 -3.20
N PHE A 192 7.08 -12.51 -2.29
CA PHE A 192 5.66 -12.46 -2.61
C PHE A 192 5.35 -11.31 -3.59
N LEU A 193 5.90 -10.12 -3.31
CA LEU A 193 5.74 -8.93 -4.16
C LEU A 193 6.60 -8.95 -5.43
N ARG A 194 7.47 -9.96 -5.60
CA ARG A 194 8.42 -10.10 -6.71
C ARG A 194 9.42 -8.94 -6.83
N LEU A 195 9.84 -8.39 -5.69
CA LEU A 195 10.76 -7.25 -5.57
C LEU A 195 12.21 -7.64 -5.21
N GLY A 196 12.58 -8.93 -5.29
CA GLY A 196 13.93 -9.45 -5.00
C GLY A 196 14.57 -10.17 -6.18
N ASP A 197 15.85 -10.50 -6.06
CA ASP A 197 16.67 -11.08 -7.15
C ASP A 197 16.01 -12.30 -7.78
N ARG A 198 15.73 -12.18 -9.09
CA ARG A 198 15.38 -13.33 -9.92
C ARG A 198 16.66 -14.12 -10.13
N GLU A 199 16.63 -15.43 -9.86
CA GLU A 199 17.64 -16.30 -10.44
C GLU A 199 17.71 -16.01 -11.94
N PRO A 200 18.92 -15.89 -12.52
CA PRO A 200 19.06 -15.63 -13.94
C PRO A 200 18.32 -16.71 -14.71
N VAL A 201 17.45 -16.29 -15.63
CA VAL A 201 16.81 -17.18 -16.60
C VAL A 201 17.95 -17.91 -17.30
N LYS A 202 18.06 -19.23 -17.08
CA LYS A 202 18.95 -20.07 -17.86
C LYS A 202 18.43 -20.04 -19.31
N THR A 203 19.10 -19.25 -20.13
CA THR A 203 19.03 -19.33 -21.60
C THR A 203 19.63 -20.63 -22.09
#